data_AF-A0A9W7GFG7-F1
#
_entry.id   AF-A0A9W7GFG7-F1
#
_cell.length_a   1.000
_cell.length_b   1.000
_cell.length_c   1.000
_cell.angle_alpha   90.00
_cell.angle_beta   90.00
_cell.angle_gamma   90.00
#
_symmetry.space_group_name_H-M   'P 1'
#
loop_
_entity.id
_entity.type
_entity.pdbx_description
1 polymer ?
#
loop_
_entity_poly.entity_id
_entity_poly.type
_entity_poly.pdbx_seq_one_letter_code
_entity_poly.pdbx_strand_id
1 'polypeptide(L)'
;MSTYLGSHPEISFSKVKEVHYFDMKKKYTKGLQSYKKYWPAGGLEEVSSHTAGKDNSVTISVNEQTYIDSGVRAEATPFYASSDVACSRIAESLDTPDNDYRLILMLRDPTDRAWSEYKMQMRRLDDQDAFLSDIQKHSDNLLTCFSTYMLSTVMATDKKKRKSGFLACVHPDITSTENSARFKKLEAELWRLINKFRVKSDKVGAIQKSKECWVANKSSSDEGFTAALDTVAMRDVTEEDDVEDLLADKVPGGTAFRVGCLGPKFLERLKEPEEAFEDDIAEWNECLETNRDTVPDLLTEDGVVDISKASTEQLTKLVKLCYASPLKGIQRHFVYRSMFAPQIRRCIEGGIEEDKVYIVDDEEFKDNPSKVMDEIHEFVGVKPFTYDMAGNNEDIERVFNEAFPKFQLITGWRLDGKGLEMPADLKKKVQEFFVPFNKALVDTLKSGKFKGTKSPSFV
;
A
#
# COMPACT_ATOMS: atom_id res chain seq x y z
N MET A 1 -12.51 -12.93 4.34
CA MET A 1 -11.80 -13.55 5.50
C MET A 1 -11.45 -12.57 6.62
N SER A 2 -10.49 -11.64 6.45
CA SER A 2 -10.08 -10.73 7.56
C SER A 2 -11.24 -9.96 8.20
N THR A 3 -12.18 -9.47 7.40
CA THR A 3 -13.42 -8.83 7.88
C THR A 3 -14.23 -9.76 8.79
N TYR A 4 -14.46 -11.01 8.38
CA TYR A 4 -15.19 -12.00 9.18
C TYR A 4 -14.41 -12.34 10.45
N LEU A 5 -13.12 -12.65 10.37
CA LEU A 5 -12.33 -12.91 11.58
C LEU A 5 -12.34 -11.70 12.54
N GLY A 6 -12.41 -10.47 12.02
CA GLY A 6 -12.55 -9.25 12.81
C GLY A 6 -13.89 -9.09 13.55
N SER A 7 -14.95 -9.78 13.12
CA SER A 7 -16.24 -9.79 13.83
C SER A 7 -16.34 -10.92 14.87
N HIS A 8 -15.31 -11.76 15.00
CA HIS A 8 -15.30 -12.86 15.97
C HIS A 8 -15.02 -12.33 17.39
N PRO A 9 -15.82 -12.69 18.42
CA PRO A 9 -15.68 -12.14 19.77
C PRO A 9 -14.35 -12.49 20.47
N GLU A 10 -13.74 -13.63 20.10
CA GLU A 10 -12.44 -14.08 20.66
C GLU A 10 -11.21 -13.69 19.78
N ILE A 11 -11.40 -12.89 18.71
CA ILE A 11 -10.31 -12.42 17.84
C ILE A 11 -10.27 -10.89 17.83
N SER A 12 -9.13 -10.31 18.19
CA SER A 12 -8.89 -8.87 18.11
C SER A 12 -7.98 -8.56 16.92
N PHE A 13 -8.50 -7.85 15.92
CA PHE A 13 -7.70 -7.36 14.79
C PHE A 13 -6.94 -6.07 15.14
N SER A 14 -5.79 -5.88 14.50
CA SER A 14 -5.03 -4.63 14.57
C SER A 14 -5.88 -3.44 14.06
N LYS A 15 -5.74 -2.28 14.71
CA LYS A 15 -6.39 -1.00 14.34
C LYS A 15 -6.04 -0.51 12.93
N VAL A 16 -4.98 -1.07 12.35
CA VAL A 16 -4.53 -0.78 10.99
C VAL A 16 -4.32 -2.09 10.26
N LYS A 17 -4.73 -2.15 8.99
CA LYS A 17 -4.38 -3.23 8.08
C LYS A 17 -2.95 -3.04 7.60
N GLU A 18 -2.28 -4.14 7.24
CA GLU A 18 -0.90 -4.13 6.74
C GLU A 18 0.05 -3.44 7.72
N VAL A 19 0.20 -4.04 8.90
CA VAL A 19 1.02 -3.53 10.00
C VAL A 19 2.48 -3.43 9.59
N HIS A 20 2.97 -4.33 8.73
CA HIS A 20 4.33 -4.35 8.21
C HIS A 20 5.42 -4.32 9.31
N TYR A 21 5.18 -4.98 10.45
CA TYR A 21 6.14 -4.96 11.56
C TYR A 21 7.32 -5.88 11.30
N PHE A 22 7.06 -7.11 10.82
CA PHE A 22 8.08 -8.14 10.67
C PHE A 22 8.93 -7.97 9.39
N ASP A 23 8.42 -7.36 8.32
CA ASP A 23 9.17 -7.10 7.08
C ASP A 23 10.00 -5.81 7.18
N MET A 24 9.42 -4.71 7.68
CA MET A 24 10.13 -3.43 7.69
C MET A 24 11.15 -3.33 8.84
N LYS A 25 12.44 -3.37 8.52
CA LYS A 25 13.55 -3.20 9.49
C LYS A 25 13.32 -2.05 10.48
N LYS A 26 12.90 -0.87 10.00
CA LYS A 26 12.63 0.33 10.83
C LYS A 26 11.50 0.12 11.86
N LYS A 27 10.51 -0.72 11.57
CA LYS A 27 9.42 -1.05 12.50
C LYS A 27 9.89 -2.14 13.46
N TYR A 28 10.51 -3.20 12.96
CA TYR A 28 11.02 -4.30 13.77
C TYR A 28 12.01 -3.86 14.86
N THR A 29 12.96 -2.96 14.53
CA THR A 29 13.97 -2.47 15.49
C THR A 29 13.38 -1.63 16.63
N LYS A 30 12.09 -1.27 16.59
CA LYS A 30 11.42 -0.61 17.72
C LYS A 30 10.98 -1.59 18.81
N GLY A 31 11.13 -2.90 18.58
CA GLY A 31 10.83 -3.97 19.52
C GLY A 31 9.35 -4.33 19.60
N LEU A 32 9.06 -5.51 20.16
CA LEU A 32 7.73 -6.12 20.17
C LEU A 32 6.68 -5.26 20.91
N GLN A 33 7.10 -4.45 21.89
CA GLN A 33 6.22 -3.50 22.56
C GLN A 33 5.64 -2.44 21.61
N SER A 34 6.39 -2.07 20.56
CA SER A 34 5.88 -1.16 19.53
C SER A 34 4.85 -1.82 18.62
N TYR A 35 4.98 -3.12 18.37
CA TYR A 35 4.01 -3.93 17.62
C TYR A 35 2.70 -4.08 18.40
N LYS A 36 2.77 -4.38 19.70
CA LYS A 36 1.59 -4.55 20.55
C LYS A 36 0.66 -3.31 20.57
N LYS A 37 1.16 -2.11 20.26
CA LYS A 37 0.38 -0.86 20.17
C LYS A 37 -0.66 -0.84 19.04
N TYR A 38 -0.58 -1.74 18.07
CA TYR A 38 -1.58 -1.82 17.01
C TYR A 38 -2.90 -2.43 17.49
N TRP A 39 -2.92 -3.07 18.66
CA TRP A 39 -4.14 -3.54 19.30
C TRP A 39 -4.56 -2.56 20.40
N PRO A 40 -5.86 -2.35 20.63
CA PRO A 40 -6.31 -1.55 21.77
C PRO A 40 -5.75 -2.14 23.08
N ALA A 41 -5.11 -1.28 23.88
CA ALA A 41 -4.61 -1.63 25.20
C ALA A 41 -5.78 -1.64 26.19
N GLY A 42 -6.76 -2.53 25.98
CA GLY A 42 -7.90 -2.61 26.88
C GLY A 42 -8.91 -1.49 26.75
N GLY A 43 -10.18 -1.85 26.63
CA GLY A 43 -11.28 -0.91 26.52
C GLY A 43 -11.45 -0.42 25.09
N LEU A 44 -12.64 -0.63 24.56
CA LEU A 44 -13.19 0.23 23.53
C LEU A 44 -13.09 1.66 24.08
N GLU A 45 -12.21 2.50 23.56
CA GLU A 45 -12.43 3.93 23.69
C GLU A 45 -13.71 4.22 22.91
N GLU A 46 -14.74 4.73 23.59
CA GLU A 46 -15.92 5.28 22.94
C GLU A 46 -15.48 6.11 21.74
N VAL A 47 -15.85 5.66 20.53
CA VAL A 47 -15.86 6.54 19.38
C VAL A 47 -17.00 7.51 19.64
N SER A 48 -16.73 8.61 20.33
CA SER A 48 -17.67 9.71 20.49
C SER A 48 -17.90 10.33 19.11
N SER A 49 -18.82 9.75 18.35
CA SER A 49 -19.36 10.34 17.14
C SER A 49 -20.17 11.57 17.54
N HIS A 50 -19.60 12.75 17.30
CA HIS A 50 -20.41 13.97 17.21
C HIS A 50 -21.15 13.94 15.88
N THR A 51 -22.29 13.25 15.85
CA THR A 51 -23.30 13.47 14.81
C THR A 51 -24.61 13.84 15.48
N ALA A 52 -24.93 15.13 15.39
CA ALA A 52 -26.26 15.64 15.61
C ALA A 52 -27.20 15.03 14.56
N GLY A 53 -28.09 14.14 14.99
CA GLY A 53 -29.11 13.55 14.12
C GLY A 53 -29.95 12.56 14.91
N LYS A 54 -31.15 12.99 15.31
CA LYS A 54 -32.13 12.15 16.01
C LYS A 54 -32.69 11.09 15.07
N ASP A 55 -32.93 9.91 15.64
CA ASP A 55 -33.84 8.84 15.20
C ASP A 55 -33.38 7.92 14.06
N ASN A 56 -32.53 6.94 14.42
CA ASN A 56 -32.78 5.49 14.30
C ASN A 56 -31.47 4.70 14.53
N SER A 57 -30.94 4.72 15.76
CA SER A 57 -29.77 3.91 16.12
C SER A 57 -30.20 2.48 16.46
N VAL A 58 -29.84 1.52 15.58
CA VAL A 58 -29.71 0.12 15.98
C VAL A 58 -28.62 0.07 17.04
N THR A 59 -29.03 -0.10 18.30
CA THR A 59 -28.10 -0.16 19.43
C THR A 59 -27.59 -1.59 19.48
N ILE A 60 -26.45 -1.86 18.82
CA ILE A 60 -25.68 -3.07 19.11
C ILE A 60 -25.05 -2.81 20.48
N SER A 61 -25.65 -3.37 21.54
CA SER A 61 -25.06 -3.37 22.88
C SER A 61 -23.81 -4.25 22.85
N VAL A 62 -22.67 -3.66 22.50
CA VAL A 62 -21.37 -4.32 22.63
C VAL A 62 -21.04 -4.32 24.12
N ASN A 63 -21.08 -5.48 24.75
CA ASN A 63 -20.86 -5.63 26.18
C ASN A 63 -19.45 -5.13 26.54
N GLU A 64 -19.36 -4.17 27.45
CA GLU A 64 -18.18 -3.33 27.72
C GLU A 64 -17.06 -4.03 28.52
N GLN A 65 -17.07 -5.37 28.58
CA GLN A 65 -16.20 -6.13 29.46
C GLN A 65 -15.68 -7.42 28.83
N THR A 66 -14.79 -7.33 27.84
CA THR A 66 -13.83 -8.42 27.58
C THR A 66 -12.56 -7.86 26.96
N TYR A 67 -11.60 -7.57 27.84
CA TYR A 67 -10.20 -7.69 27.49
C TYR A 67 -9.96 -9.08 26.90
N ILE A 68 -9.33 -9.16 25.74
CA ILE A 68 -8.71 -10.39 25.28
C ILE A 68 -7.31 -10.43 25.90
N ASP A 69 -7.23 -10.70 27.20
CA ASP A 69 -5.99 -11.22 27.80
C ASP A 69 -5.83 -12.72 27.52
N SER A 70 -6.87 -13.40 27.01
CA SER A 70 -6.95 -14.85 26.82
C SER A 70 -7.37 -15.31 25.41
N GLY A 71 -7.20 -14.51 24.37
CA GLY A 71 -7.63 -14.87 23.01
C GLY A 71 -6.73 -14.29 21.92
N VAL A 72 -7.17 -14.40 20.67
CA VAL A 72 -6.27 -14.30 19.51
C VAL A 72 -6.10 -12.85 19.07
N ARG A 73 -4.85 -12.39 18.93
CA ARG A 73 -4.52 -11.14 18.25
C ARG A 73 -4.20 -11.43 16.80
N ALA A 74 -4.90 -10.77 15.89
CA ALA A 74 -4.76 -10.97 14.45
C ALA A 74 -4.37 -9.69 13.72
N GLU A 75 -3.64 -9.83 12.62
CA GLU A 75 -3.39 -8.79 11.65
C GLU A 75 -3.28 -9.41 10.25
N ALA A 76 -3.44 -8.59 9.21
CA ALA A 76 -3.36 -9.03 7.83
C ALA A 76 -2.32 -8.20 7.08
N THR A 77 -1.10 -8.72 6.98
CA THR A 77 -0.03 -8.18 6.13
C THR A 77 0.40 -9.23 5.10
N PRO A 78 -0.18 -9.22 3.89
CA PRO A 78 0.17 -10.19 2.84
C PRO A 78 1.66 -10.20 2.47
N PHE A 79 2.37 -9.09 2.73
CA PHE A 79 3.77 -8.94 2.37
C PHE A 79 4.73 -9.82 3.19
N TYR A 80 4.30 -10.38 4.33
CA TYR A 80 5.17 -11.24 5.15
C TYR A 80 5.66 -12.49 4.41
N ALA A 81 4.80 -13.17 3.67
CA ALA A 81 5.20 -14.36 2.90
C ALA A 81 6.19 -14.03 1.75
N SER A 82 6.11 -12.80 1.23
CA SER A 82 7.02 -12.30 0.19
C SER A 82 8.30 -11.64 0.73
N SER A 83 8.44 -11.47 2.04
CA SER A 83 9.62 -10.87 2.66
C SER A 83 10.66 -11.94 2.98
N ASP A 84 11.91 -11.62 2.72
CA ASP A 84 13.10 -12.42 3.03
C ASP A 84 13.37 -12.58 4.54
N VAL A 85 12.82 -11.70 5.38
CA VAL A 85 13.12 -11.65 6.82
C VAL A 85 11.88 -11.76 7.72
N ALA A 86 10.66 -11.59 7.18
CA ALA A 86 9.48 -11.49 8.03
C ALA A 86 9.17 -12.79 8.76
N CYS A 87 9.19 -13.93 8.08
CA CYS A 87 8.84 -15.21 8.69
C CYS A 87 9.86 -15.64 9.77
N SER A 88 11.16 -15.39 9.57
CA SER A 88 12.16 -15.56 10.64
C SER A 88 11.87 -14.71 11.86
N ARG A 89 11.57 -13.43 11.64
CA ARG A 89 11.24 -12.52 12.74
C ARG A 89 9.93 -12.88 13.44
N ILE A 90 8.95 -13.44 12.73
CA ILE A 90 7.71 -13.97 13.30
C ILE A 90 8.05 -15.11 14.26
N ALA A 91 8.77 -16.13 13.79
CA ALA A 91 9.18 -17.26 14.62
C ALA A 91 10.01 -16.80 15.83
N GLU A 92 11.06 -16.01 15.61
CA GLU A 92 11.92 -15.48 16.68
C GLU A 92 11.18 -14.65 17.74
N SER A 93 10.19 -13.85 17.32
CA SER A 93 9.52 -12.90 18.22
C SER A 93 8.28 -13.46 18.90
N LEU A 94 7.59 -14.41 18.27
CA LEU A 94 6.29 -14.89 18.70
C LEU A 94 6.30 -16.33 19.20
N ASP A 95 7.30 -17.15 18.86
CA ASP A 95 7.41 -18.53 19.35
C ASP A 95 8.10 -18.54 20.72
N THR A 96 7.33 -18.35 21.77
CA THR A 96 7.86 -18.27 23.14
C THR A 96 7.04 -19.14 24.08
N PRO A 97 7.53 -19.51 25.27
CA PRO A 97 6.72 -20.28 26.22
C PRO A 97 5.37 -19.64 26.57
N ASP A 98 5.29 -18.29 26.49
CA ASP A 98 4.11 -17.51 26.84
C ASP A 98 3.29 -17.06 25.62
N ASN A 99 3.72 -17.40 24.41
CA ASN A 99 3.06 -16.95 23.19
C ASN A 99 3.16 -17.98 22.07
N ASP A 100 2.06 -18.19 21.37
CA ASP A 100 1.99 -19.02 20.19
C ASP A 100 1.56 -18.17 18.99
N TYR A 101 1.75 -18.69 17.78
CA TYR A 101 1.31 -18.03 16.56
C TYR A 101 0.78 -19.04 15.54
N ARG A 102 -0.10 -18.54 14.67
CA ARG A 102 -0.65 -19.28 13.54
C ARG A 102 -0.56 -18.40 12.30
N LEU A 103 -0.14 -18.98 11.19
CA LEU A 103 -0.07 -18.30 9.91
C LEU A 103 -1.17 -18.85 9.00
N ILE A 104 -2.03 -17.96 8.50
CA ILE A 104 -3.05 -18.30 7.51
C ILE A 104 -2.63 -17.69 6.18
N LEU A 105 -2.47 -18.53 5.16
CA LEU A 105 -2.11 -18.10 3.81
C LEU A 105 -3.27 -18.38 2.86
N MET A 106 -3.84 -17.32 2.30
CA MET A 106 -4.88 -17.41 1.28
C MET A 106 -4.26 -17.35 -0.11
N LEU A 107 -4.43 -18.44 -0.87
CA LEU A 107 -3.92 -18.61 -2.22
C LEU A 107 -5.04 -18.37 -3.21
N ARG A 108 -4.77 -17.49 -4.18
CA ARG A 108 -5.65 -17.18 -5.30
C ARG A 108 -5.06 -17.78 -6.57
N ASP A 109 -5.84 -17.90 -7.64
CA ASP A 109 -5.24 -18.14 -8.95
C ASP A 109 -4.10 -17.12 -9.19
N PRO A 110 -2.87 -17.58 -9.49
CA PRO A 110 -1.70 -16.71 -9.53
C PRO A 110 -1.78 -15.68 -10.67
N THR A 111 -2.46 -16.01 -11.77
CA THR A 111 -2.68 -15.10 -12.90
C THR A 111 -3.65 -14.00 -12.50
N ASP A 112 -4.79 -14.37 -11.92
CA ASP A 112 -5.78 -13.40 -11.43
C ASP A 112 -5.23 -12.56 -10.26
N ARG A 113 -4.38 -13.14 -9.43
CA ARG A 113 -3.67 -12.43 -8.36
C ARG A 113 -2.69 -11.40 -8.90
N ALA A 114 -1.93 -11.75 -9.94
CA ALA A 114 -1.00 -10.83 -10.58
C ALA A 114 -1.76 -9.70 -11.29
N TRP A 115 -2.86 -10.04 -11.99
CA TRP A 115 -3.76 -9.05 -12.60
C TRP A 115 -4.37 -8.09 -11.58
N SER A 116 -4.82 -8.64 -10.45
CA SER A 116 -5.37 -7.86 -9.34
C SER A 116 -4.34 -6.87 -8.79
N GLU A 117 -3.05 -7.20 -8.78
CA GLU A 117 -1.98 -6.28 -8.39
C GLU A 117 -1.84 -5.13 -9.39
N TYR A 118 -1.80 -5.45 -10.68
CA TYR A 118 -1.73 -4.45 -11.76
C TYR A 118 -2.90 -3.46 -11.66
N LYS A 119 -4.14 -3.95 -11.56
CA LYS A 119 -5.33 -3.09 -11.42
C LYS A 119 -5.31 -2.24 -10.15
N MET A 120 -4.80 -2.78 -9.04
CA MET A 120 -4.64 -2.02 -7.81
C MET A 120 -3.67 -0.85 -7.99
N GLN A 121 -2.58 -1.06 -8.73
CA GLN A 121 -1.65 0.02 -9.05
C GLN A 121 -2.23 1.03 -10.03
N MET A 122 -2.93 0.57 -11.07
CA MET A 122 -3.61 1.44 -12.02
C MET A 122 -4.59 2.40 -11.31
N ARG A 123 -5.44 1.88 -10.42
CA ARG A 123 -6.36 2.74 -9.64
C ARG A 123 -5.62 3.75 -8.75
N ARG A 124 -4.45 3.37 -8.21
CA ARG A 124 -3.60 4.31 -7.47
C ARG A 124 -3.07 5.43 -8.38
N LEU A 125 -2.87 5.17 -9.66
CA LEU A 125 -2.48 6.18 -10.65
C LEU A 125 -3.65 7.04 -11.11
N ASP A 126 -4.83 6.46 -11.31
CA ASP A 126 -6.04 7.25 -11.62
C ASP A 126 -6.29 8.29 -10.51
N ASP A 127 -6.14 7.87 -9.26
CA ASP A 127 -6.16 8.74 -8.08
C ASP A 127 -5.09 9.84 -8.13
N GLN A 128 -3.89 9.51 -8.60
CA GLN A 128 -2.79 10.46 -8.76
C GLN A 128 -3.09 11.47 -9.88
N ASP A 129 -3.61 11.03 -11.02
CA ASP A 129 -3.86 11.88 -12.17
C ASP A 129 -5.08 12.79 -11.95
N ALA A 130 -6.14 12.30 -11.30
CA ALA A 130 -7.26 13.14 -10.83
C ALA A 130 -6.75 14.24 -9.90
N PHE A 131 -5.85 13.88 -8.99
CA PHE A 131 -5.25 14.82 -8.07
C PHE A 131 -4.30 15.83 -8.75
N LEU A 132 -3.50 15.39 -9.72
CA LEU A 132 -2.68 16.29 -10.54
C LEU A 132 -3.57 17.26 -11.33
N SER A 133 -4.72 16.80 -11.81
CA SER A 133 -5.71 17.65 -12.45
C SER A 133 -6.23 18.74 -11.50
N ASP A 134 -6.54 18.40 -10.26
CA ASP A 134 -6.96 19.38 -9.23
C ASP A 134 -5.85 20.41 -8.93
N ILE A 135 -4.59 19.97 -8.83
CA ILE A 135 -3.44 20.89 -8.68
C ILE A 135 -3.35 21.86 -9.87
N GLN A 136 -3.53 21.37 -11.09
CA GLN A 136 -3.46 22.22 -12.28
C GLN A 136 -4.62 23.21 -12.32
N LYS A 137 -5.83 22.73 -12.04
CA LYS A 137 -7.05 23.56 -11.99
C LYS A 137 -6.92 24.71 -10.99
N HIS A 138 -6.23 24.46 -9.86
CA HIS A 138 -6.09 25.42 -8.76
C HIS A 138 -4.66 25.94 -8.60
N SER A 139 -3.88 25.97 -9.70
CA SER A 139 -2.46 26.33 -9.65
C SER A 139 -2.22 27.74 -9.13
N ASP A 140 -3.09 28.70 -9.49
CA ASP A 140 -3.03 30.10 -9.05
C ASP A 140 -3.23 30.24 -7.53
N ASN A 141 -4.26 29.57 -7.00
CA ASN A 141 -4.52 29.52 -5.57
C ASN A 141 -3.33 28.87 -4.85
N LEU A 142 -2.83 27.74 -5.38
CA LEU A 142 -1.71 27.03 -4.78
C LEU A 142 -0.44 27.89 -4.77
N LEU A 143 -0.15 28.63 -5.84
CA LEU A 143 0.98 29.56 -5.92
C LEU A 143 0.85 30.68 -4.89
N THR A 144 -0.34 31.26 -4.77
CA THR A 144 -0.64 32.33 -3.82
C THR A 144 -0.39 31.84 -2.41
N CYS A 145 -1.01 30.72 -2.03
CA CYS A 145 -0.83 30.11 -0.71
C CYS A 145 0.63 29.73 -0.44
N PHE A 146 1.32 29.19 -1.44
CA PHE A 146 2.73 28.82 -1.32
C PHE A 146 3.61 30.05 -1.09
N SER A 147 3.35 31.14 -1.82
CA SER A 147 4.14 32.37 -1.76
C SER A 147 3.89 33.12 -0.44
N THR A 148 2.63 33.29 -0.04
CA THR A 148 2.25 33.85 1.27
C THR A 148 2.87 33.05 2.40
N TYR A 149 2.84 31.71 2.30
CA TYR A 149 3.48 30.84 3.27
C TYR A 149 5.02 31.03 3.31
N MET A 150 5.69 31.00 2.17
CA MET A 150 7.14 31.16 2.12
C MET A 150 7.59 32.52 2.67
N LEU A 151 6.86 33.59 2.37
CA LEU A 151 7.17 34.95 2.83
C LEU A 151 6.92 35.16 4.32
N SER A 152 5.81 34.65 4.87
CA SER A 152 5.52 34.69 6.31
C SER A 152 6.51 33.84 7.14
N THR A 153 7.03 32.74 6.57
CA THR A 153 7.95 31.86 7.31
C THR A 153 9.35 32.43 7.54
N VAL A 154 9.77 33.42 6.76
CA VAL A 154 11.04 34.13 7.00
C VAL A 154 10.95 35.01 8.25
N MET A 155 9.74 35.40 8.67
CA MET A 155 9.50 36.32 9.78
C MET A 155 9.01 35.65 11.08
N ALA A 156 8.29 34.54 11.00
CA ALA A 156 7.71 33.89 12.19
C ALA A 156 8.66 32.89 12.89
N THR A 157 8.48 32.65 14.21
CA THR A 157 9.22 31.65 15.02
C THR A 157 8.44 30.37 15.34
N ASP A 158 7.10 30.37 15.27
CA ASP A 158 6.24 29.21 15.60
C ASP A 158 5.92 28.31 14.39
N LYS A 159 6.26 27.02 14.44
CA LYS A 159 6.03 26.03 13.36
C LYS A 159 4.59 25.51 13.28
N LYS A 160 3.82 25.46 14.38
CA LYS A 160 2.49 24.81 14.41
C LYS A 160 1.42 25.67 13.73
N LYS A 161 1.35 26.96 14.07
CA LYS A 161 0.41 27.91 13.44
C LYS A 161 0.60 28.03 11.92
N ARG A 162 1.85 27.87 11.47
CA ARG A 162 2.24 27.90 10.06
C ARG A 162 1.64 26.77 9.23
N LYS A 163 1.67 25.56 9.75
CA LYS A 163 1.15 24.39 9.05
C LYS A 163 -0.36 24.48 8.82
N SER A 164 -1.11 24.94 9.82
CA SER A 164 -2.55 25.15 9.69
C SER A 164 -2.89 26.29 8.72
N GLY A 165 -2.07 27.36 8.66
CA GLY A 165 -2.29 28.48 7.76
C GLY A 165 -2.18 28.12 6.28
N PHE A 166 -1.12 27.39 5.89
CA PHE A 166 -0.99 26.93 4.50
C PHE A 166 -2.16 26.05 4.08
N LEU A 167 -2.55 25.10 4.93
CA LEU A 167 -3.67 24.19 4.64
C LEU A 167 -5.02 24.91 4.55
N ALA A 168 -5.23 25.94 5.36
CA ALA A 168 -6.45 26.75 5.33
C ALA A 168 -6.55 27.61 4.05
N CYS A 169 -5.41 27.94 3.44
CA CYS A 169 -5.36 28.73 2.21
C CYS A 169 -5.61 27.88 0.95
N VAL A 170 -5.12 26.64 0.92
CA VAL A 170 -5.25 25.76 -0.26
C VAL A 170 -6.71 25.42 -0.54
N HIS A 171 -7.10 25.54 -1.81
CA HIS A 171 -8.47 25.35 -2.27
C HIS A 171 -9.10 24.03 -1.76
N PRO A 172 -10.37 24.03 -1.31
CA PRO A 172 -11.05 22.85 -0.80
C PRO A 172 -11.03 21.63 -1.73
N ASP A 173 -11.12 21.81 -3.05
CA ASP A 173 -11.00 20.69 -4.01
C ASP A 173 -9.68 19.90 -3.79
N ILE A 174 -8.56 20.58 -3.50
CA ILE A 174 -7.28 19.92 -3.23
C ILE A 174 -7.26 19.29 -1.82
N THR A 175 -7.92 19.92 -0.84
CA THR A 175 -7.86 19.54 0.59
C THR A 175 -9.07 18.72 1.09
N SER A 176 -10.02 18.42 0.21
CA SER A 176 -11.31 17.80 0.56
C SER A 176 -11.12 16.46 1.29
N THR A 177 -12.12 16.05 2.07
CA THR A 177 -12.09 14.78 2.82
C THR A 177 -11.92 13.58 1.91
N GLU A 178 -12.51 13.61 0.72
CA GLU A 178 -12.35 12.61 -0.34
C GLU A 178 -10.91 12.56 -0.84
N ASN A 179 -10.27 13.72 -0.98
CA ASN A 179 -8.86 13.83 -1.35
C ASN A 179 -7.90 13.74 -0.15
N SER A 180 -8.35 13.62 1.09
CA SER A 180 -7.49 13.83 2.28
C SER A 180 -6.31 12.86 2.39
N ALA A 181 -6.44 11.63 1.92
CA ALA A 181 -5.33 10.67 1.86
C ALA A 181 -4.34 11.00 0.73
N ARG A 182 -4.85 11.39 -0.46
CA ARG A 182 -4.07 11.85 -1.62
C ARG A 182 -3.32 13.13 -1.27
N PHE A 183 -4.04 14.08 -0.68
CA PHE A 183 -3.56 15.33 -0.18
C PHE A 183 -2.45 15.15 0.86
N LYS A 184 -2.55 14.21 1.82
CA LYS A 184 -1.45 13.98 2.78
C LYS A 184 -0.12 13.57 2.13
N LYS A 185 -0.14 12.84 1.02
CA LYS A 185 1.07 12.52 0.25
C LYS A 185 1.62 13.78 -0.43
N LEU A 186 0.76 14.57 -1.08
CA LEU A 186 1.18 15.85 -1.66
C LEU A 186 1.69 16.79 -0.59
N GLU A 187 0.99 16.91 0.52
CA GLU A 187 1.34 17.76 1.63
C GLU A 187 2.76 17.42 2.07
N ALA A 188 3.10 16.13 2.22
CA ALA A 188 4.46 15.71 2.52
C ALA A 188 5.48 16.08 1.43
N GLU A 189 5.12 16.01 0.14
CA GLU A 189 5.97 16.41 -0.98
C GLU A 189 6.13 17.94 -1.12
N LEU A 190 5.05 18.70 -0.96
CA LEU A 190 5.06 20.16 -0.87
C LEU A 190 5.90 20.59 0.34
N TRP A 191 5.75 19.93 1.50
CA TRP A 191 6.61 20.17 2.65
C TRP A 191 8.08 19.84 2.35
N ARG A 192 8.37 18.78 1.59
CA ARG A 192 9.73 18.50 1.12
C ARG A 192 10.23 19.62 0.21
N LEU A 193 9.41 20.10 -0.72
CA LEU A 193 9.73 21.18 -1.64
C LEU A 193 10.01 22.49 -0.88
N ILE A 194 9.09 22.90 0.00
CA ILE A 194 9.21 24.03 0.93
C ILE A 194 10.51 23.93 1.73
N ASN A 195 10.78 22.77 2.36
CA ASN A 195 11.99 22.58 3.15
C ASN A 195 13.26 22.61 2.30
N LYS A 196 13.23 22.02 1.09
CA LYS A 196 14.34 22.07 0.12
C LYS A 196 14.64 23.51 -0.29
N PHE A 197 13.61 24.34 -0.44
CA PHE A 197 13.76 25.76 -0.76
C PHE A 197 14.29 26.53 0.45
N ARG A 198 13.76 26.29 1.64
CA ARG A 198 14.15 26.99 2.88
C ARG A 198 15.62 26.81 3.30
N VAL A 199 16.17 25.60 3.16
CA VAL A 199 17.52 25.28 3.68
C VAL A 199 18.64 26.00 2.91
N LYS A 200 18.35 26.66 1.79
CA LYS A 200 19.37 27.16 0.85
C LYS A 200 19.17 28.58 0.31
N SER A 201 18.20 29.35 0.80
CA SER A 201 17.94 30.67 0.20
C SER A 201 17.29 31.67 1.14
N ASP A 202 17.65 32.94 0.95
CA ASP A 202 16.91 34.12 1.40
C ASP A 202 15.54 34.23 0.69
N LYS A 203 14.77 35.28 0.98
CA LYS A 203 13.46 35.53 0.34
C LYS A 203 13.54 35.46 -1.19
N VAL A 204 14.58 36.04 -1.77
CA VAL A 204 14.80 36.10 -3.22
C VAL A 204 15.02 34.70 -3.80
N GLY A 205 15.88 33.88 -3.19
CA GLY A 205 16.12 32.53 -3.68
C GLY A 205 14.95 31.56 -3.46
N ALA A 206 14.06 31.82 -2.48
CA ALA A 206 12.83 31.07 -2.33
C ALA A 206 11.83 31.34 -3.47
N ILE A 207 11.67 32.61 -3.85
CA ILE A 207 10.82 33.03 -4.96
C ILE A 207 11.42 32.60 -6.31
N GLN A 208 12.73 32.66 -6.48
CA GLN A 208 13.35 32.17 -7.71
C GLN A 208 13.12 30.67 -7.93
N LYS A 209 13.04 29.89 -6.84
CA LYS A 209 12.72 28.46 -6.93
C LYS A 209 11.24 28.16 -7.12
N SER A 210 10.31 29.04 -6.71
CA SER A 210 8.91 28.86 -7.12
C SER A 210 8.76 29.02 -8.63
N LYS A 211 9.56 29.85 -9.30
CA LYS A 211 9.60 29.90 -10.78
C LYS A 211 10.02 28.59 -11.44
N GLU A 212 10.72 27.70 -10.74
CA GLU A 212 11.03 26.36 -11.25
C GLU A 212 9.78 25.47 -11.31
N CYS A 213 8.77 25.77 -10.48
CA CYS A 213 7.60 24.92 -10.25
C CYS A 213 6.28 25.51 -10.73
N TRP A 214 6.23 26.79 -11.08
CA TRP A 214 5.05 27.42 -11.70
C TRP A 214 5.46 28.13 -12.99
N VAL A 215 4.61 28.03 -14.01
CA VAL A 215 4.75 28.73 -15.31
C VAL A 215 3.47 29.42 -15.70
N ALA A 216 3.53 30.39 -16.60
CA ALA A 216 2.32 30.95 -17.20
C ALA A 216 1.69 29.98 -18.21
N ASN A 217 0.37 29.84 -18.21
CA ASN A 217 -0.39 28.83 -18.97
C ASN A 217 -0.66 29.26 -20.43
N LYS A 218 -0.69 30.58 -20.74
CA LYS A 218 -0.46 31.24 -22.06
C LYS A 218 -0.86 32.73 -22.07
N SER A 219 -0.20 33.50 -22.95
CA SER A 219 -0.40 34.93 -23.35
C SER A 219 0.35 36.03 -22.59
N SER A 220 0.66 35.87 -21.30
CA SER A 220 1.71 36.66 -20.66
C SER A 220 3.05 35.97 -20.94
N SER A 221 4.05 36.71 -21.43
CA SER A 221 5.41 36.18 -21.50
C SER A 221 5.83 35.66 -20.12
N ASP A 222 6.57 34.56 -20.06
CA ASP A 222 7.18 34.08 -18.80
C ASP A 222 7.96 35.21 -18.09
N GLU A 223 8.40 36.22 -18.84
CA GLU A 223 8.99 37.46 -18.35
C GLU A 223 8.05 38.27 -17.46
N GLY A 224 6.76 38.39 -17.79
CA GLY A 224 5.78 39.11 -16.97
C GLY A 224 5.51 38.43 -15.63
N PHE A 225 5.38 37.11 -15.63
CA PHE A 225 5.26 36.31 -14.42
C PHE A 225 6.53 36.38 -13.55
N THR A 226 7.70 36.29 -14.19
CA THR A 226 9.00 36.40 -13.53
C THR A 226 9.19 37.76 -12.90
N ALA A 227 8.86 38.84 -13.62
CA ALA A 227 8.95 40.22 -13.15
C ALA A 227 7.98 40.52 -12.00
N ALA A 228 6.77 39.95 -12.04
CA ALA A 228 5.80 40.03 -10.94
C ALA A 228 6.37 39.41 -9.66
N LEU A 229 6.90 38.19 -9.76
CA LEU A 229 7.52 37.50 -8.63
C LEU A 229 8.78 38.23 -8.13
N ASP A 230 9.61 38.78 -9.01
CA ASP A 230 10.78 39.57 -8.60
C ASP A 230 10.38 40.87 -7.89
N THR A 231 9.30 41.51 -8.33
CA THR A 231 8.75 42.70 -7.67
C THR A 231 8.29 42.38 -6.24
N VAL A 232 7.64 41.22 -6.03
CA VAL A 232 7.27 40.73 -4.70
C VAL A 232 8.52 40.40 -3.87
N ALA A 233 9.55 39.81 -4.48
CA ALA A 233 10.79 39.44 -3.80
C ALA A 233 11.61 40.62 -3.29
N MET A 234 11.60 41.73 -4.02
CA MET A 234 12.40 42.93 -3.71
C MET A 234 11.72 43.89 -2.74
N ARG A 235 10.40 43.75 -2.50
CA ARG A 235 9.69 44.58 -1.53
C ARG A 235 9.98 44.14 -0.10
N ASP A 236 10.20 45.11 0.79
CA ASP A 236 10.18 44.91 2.23
C ASP A 236 8.73 44.65 2.67
N VAL A 237 8.29 43.40 2.50
CA VAL A 237 7.01 42.91 3.00
C VAL A 237 7.09 42.92 4.52
N THR A 238 6.62 44.01 5.13
CA THR A 238 6.54 44.20 6.59
C THR A 238 5.15 43.84 7.13
N GLU A 239 4.15 43.69 6.26
CA GLU A 239 2.77 43.31 6.61
C GLU A 239 2.25 42.17 5.69
N GLU A 240 1.44 41.26 6.24
CA GLU A 240 0.97 40.03 5.55
C GLU A 240 -0.06 40.30 4.44
N ASP A 241 -0.83 41.39 4.54
CA ASP A 241 -1.96 41.69 3.65
C ASP A 241 -1.52 42.13 2.23
N ASP A 242 -0.30 42.63 2.06
CA ASP A 242 0.19 43.15 0.77
C ASP A 242 0.49 42.05 -0.26
N VAL A 243 0.79 40.82 0.17
CA VAL A 243 1.29 39.77 -0.75
C VAL A 243 0.17 39.22 -1.62
N GLU A 244 -1.01 38.99 -1.06
CA GLU A 244 -2.15 38.46 -1.80
C GLU A 244 -2.63 39.47 -2.84
N ASP A 245 -2.76 40.74 -2.46
CA ASP A 245 -3.11 41.83 -3.37
C ASP A 245 -2.04 42.03 -4.46
N LEU A 246 -0.75 41.91 -4.12
CA LEU A 246 0.33 42.01 -5.09
C LEU A 246 0.34 40.86 -6.10
N LEU A 247 0.11 39.64 -5.63
CA LEU A 247 0.03 38.49 -6.52
C LEU A 247 -1.23 38.57 -7.39
N ALA A 248 -2.37 38.98 -6.82
CA ALA A 248 -3.61 39.16 -7.56
C ALA A 248 -3.51 40.26 -8.63
N ASP A 249 -2.78 41.35 -8.36
CA ASP A 249 -2.57 42.45 -9.32
C ASP A 249 -1.49 42.13 -10.38
N LYS A 250 -0.42 41.43 -10.00
CA LYS A 250 0.77 41.25 -10.85
C LYS A 250 0.89 39.89 -11.52
N VAL A 251 0.26 38.84 -10.98
CA VAL A 251 0.24 37.51 -11.60
C VAL A 251 -1.05 37.41 -12.41
N PRO A 252 -1.01 37.66 -13.73
CA PRO A 252 -2.18 37.45 -14.57
C PRO A 252 -2.64 36.00 -14.41
N GLY A 253 -3.94 35.80 -14.15
CA GLY A 253 -4.52 34.48 -13.94
C GLY A 253 -4.16 33.50 -15.03
N GLY A 254 -4.03 32.22 -14.67
CA GLY A 254 -3.56 31.18 -15.55
C GLY A 254 -2.08 30.86 -15.38
N THR A 255 -1.68 30.47 -14.17
CA THR A 255 -0.46 29.70 -13.94
C THR A 255 -0.72 28.21 -14.11
N ALA A 256 0.33 27.44 -14.37
CA ALA A 256 0.34 25.99 -14.37
C ALA A 256 1.47 25.48 -13.49
N PHE A 257 1.18 24.45 -12.72
CA PHE A 257 2.15 23.84 -11.84
C PHE A 257 2.99 22.83 -12.63
N ARG A 258 4.31 22.94 -12.61
CA ARG A 258 5.19 21.95 -13.23
C ARG A 258 5.15 20.67 -12.40
N VAL A 259 4.44 19.67 -12.90
CA VAL A 259 4.30 18.35 -12.28
C VAL A 259 5.66 17.74 -11.92
N GLY A 260 6.70 17.97 -12.74
CA GLY A 260 8.08 17.53 -12.48
C GLY A 260 8.76 18.14 -11.24
N CYS A 261 8.15 19.13 -10.58
CA CYS A 261 8.58 19.58 -9.26
C CYS A 261 8.18 18.63 -8.13
N LEU A 262 7.20 17.77 -8.37
CA LEU A 262 6.94 16.64 -7.48
C LEU A 262 8.04 15.62 -7.72
N GLY A 263 8.64 15.10 -6.64
CA GLY A 263 9.74 14.16 -6.77
C GLY A 263 9.36 12.95 -7.64
N PRO A 264 10.32 12.26 -8.29
CA PRO A 264 10.03 11.12 -9.17
C PRO A 264 9.30 9.97 -8.47
N LYS A 265 9.31 9.94 -7.13
CA LYS A 265 8.55 8.98 -6.31
C LYS A 265 7.06 9.32 -6.20
N PHE A 266 6.67 10.53 -6.56
CA PHE A 266 5.29 11.00 -6.54
C PHE A 266 4.60 10.80 -7.91
N LEU A 267 5.36 10.76 -9.00
CA LEU A 267 4.85 10.59 -10.35
C LEU A 267 5.02 9.15 -10.79
N GLU A 268 4.27 8.28 -10.15
CA GLU A 268 4.23 6.89 -10.58
C GLU A 268 3.56 6.84 -11.96
N ARG A 269 4.08 5.97 -12.81
CA ARG A 269 3.55 5.68 -14.14
C ARG A 269 3.59 4.17 -14.32
N LEU A 270 2.55 3.64 -14.93
CA LEU A 270 2.40 2.23 -15.22
C LEU A 270 2.42 2.08 -16.73
N LYS A 271 3.13 1.06 -17.21
CA LYS A 271 3.11 0.69 -18.62
C LYS A 271 1.76 0.06 -18.96
N GLU A 272 1.46 -0.03 -20.25
CA GLU A 272 0.32 -0.83 -20.71
C GLU A 272 0.42 -2.26 -20.17
N PRO A 273 -0.71 -2.94 -19.91
CA PRO A 273 -0.73 -4.27 -19.31
C PRO A 273 0.26 -5.26 -19.92
N GLU A 274 0.27 -5.36 -21.24
CA GLU A 274 1.12 -6.29 -21.98
C GLU A 274 2.59 -6.01 -21.74
N GLU A 275 3.02 -4.75 -21.93
CA GLU A 275 4.41 -4.34 -21.75
C GLU A 275 4.85 -4.50 -20.27
N ALA A 276 3.98 -4.17 -19.31
CA ALA A 276 4.28 -4.28 -17.89
C ALA A 276 4.57 -5.72 -17.44
N PHE A 277 3.80 -6.68 -17.94
CA PHE A 277 3.98 -8.09 -17.62
C PHE A 277 5.10 -8.74 -18.44
N GLU A 278 5.24 -8.36 -19.71
CA GLU A 278 6.34 -8.84 -20.56
C GLU A 278 7.69 -8.40 -20.01
N ASP A 279 7.81 -7.15 -19.53
CA ASP A 279 9.01 -6.68 -18.84
C ASP A 279 9.29 -7.46 -17.56
N ASP A 280 8.31 -7.65 -16.68
CA ASP A 280 8.52 -8.35 -15.39
C ASP A 280 8.93 -9.83 -15.62
N ILE A 281 8.36 -10.48 -16.64
CA ILE A 281 8.75 -11.83 -17.05
C ILE A 281 10.13 -11.83 -17.72
N ALA A 282 10.45 -10.84 -18.55
CA ALA A 282 11.74 -10.72 -19.21
C ALA A 282 12.87 -10.46 -18.20
N GLU A 283 12.65 -9.57 -17.22
CA GLU A 283 13.58 -9.30 -16.11
C GLU A 283 13.85 -10.59 -15.30
N TRP A 284 12.81 -11.39 -15.04
CA TRP A 284 12.96 -12.70 -14.40
C TRP A 284 13.82 -13.65 -15.25
N ASN A 285 13.52 -13.78 -16.54
CA ASN A 285 14.25 -14.69 -17.43
C ASN A 285 15.71 -14.26 -17.63
N GLU A 286 15.98 -12.96 -17.79
CA GLU A 286 17.35 -12.42 -17.87
C GLU A 286 18.13 -12.73 -16.59
N CYS A 287 17.48 -12.60 -15.43
CA CYS A 287 18.10 -12.97 -14.18
C CYS A 287 18.40 -14.47 -14.09
N LEU A 288 17.47 -15.33 -14.51
CA LEU A 288 17.70 -16.78 -14.54
C LEU A 288 18.92 -17.13 -15.39
N GLU A 289 19.02 -16.55 -16.59
CA GLU A 289 20.18 -16.76 -17.48
C GLU A 289 21.48 -16.27 -16.86
N THR A 290 21.46 -15.11 -16.22
CA THR A 290 22.63 -14.56 -15.51
C THR A 290 23.10 -15.46 -14.36
N ASN A 291 22.17 -16.19 -13.74
CA ASN A 291 22.44 -17.04 -12.58
C ASN A 291 22.44 -18.54 -12.91
N ARG A 292 22.43 -18.92 -14.19
CA ARG A 292 22.26 -20.31 -14.62
C ARG A 292 23.35 -21.25 -14.08
N ASP A 293 24.58 -20.74 -13.94
CA ASP A 293 25.73 -21.49 -13.40
C ASP A 293 25.58 -21.80 -11.90
N THR A 294 24.66 -21.10 -11.20
CA THR A 294 24.37 -21.35 -9.78
C THR A 294 23.38 -22.50 -9.56
N VAL A 295 22.80 -23.02 -10.66
CA VAL A 295 21.80 -24.09 -10.72
C VAL A 295 22.08 -25.05 -11.90
N PRO A 296 23.29 -25.65 -11.99
CA PRO A 296 23.67 -26.47 -13.14
C PRO A 296 22.72 -27.65 -13.40
N ASP A 297 22.09 -28.18 -12.34
CA ASP A 297 21.14 -29.30 -12.42
C ASP A 297 19.81 -28.92 -13.11
N LEU A 298 19.57 -27.63 -13.35
CA LEU A 298 18.38 -27.14 -14.04
C LEU A 298 18.61 -26.86 -15.53
N LEU A 299 19.84 -27.03 -16.02
CA LEU A 299 20.15 -26.79 -17.43
C LEU A 299 19.62 -27.94 -18.29
N THR A 300 18.94 -27.61 -19.38
CA THR A 300 18.67 -28.57 -20.47
C THR A 300 19.97 -28.93 -21.21
N GLU A 301 19.89 -29.92 -22.11
CA GLU A 301 21.02 -30.26 -22.99
C GLU A 301 21.49 -29.07 -23.84
N ASP A 302 20.58 -28.14 -24.16
CA ASP A 302 20.87 -26.90 -24.88
C ASP A 302 21.36 -25.75 -23.97
N GLY A 303 21.53 -25.99 -22.67
CA GLY A 303 22.01 -25.00 -21.70
C GLY A 303 20.97 -23.95 -21.27
N VAL A 304 19.67 -24.22 -21.48
CA VAL A 304 18.55 -23.36 -21.05
C VAL A 304 18.10 -23.78 -19.65
N VAL A 305 17.76 -22.82 -18.77
CA VAL A 305 17.25 -23.13 -17.44
C VAL A 305 15.80 -23.66 -17.52
N ASP A 306 15.60 -24.95 -17.22
CA ASP A 306 14.28 -25.59 -17.13
C ASP A 306 13.76 -25.60 -15.69
N ILE A 307 13.06 -24.51 -15.33
CA ILE A 307 12.47 -24.36 -14.00
C ILE A 307 11.35 -25.37 -13.71
N SER A 308 10.82 -26.10 -14.70
CA SER A 308 9.79 -27.12 -14.48
C SER A 308 10.33 -28.39 -13.79
N LYS A 309 11.65 -28.55 -13.81
CA LYS A 309 12.42 -29.59 -13.10
C LYS A 309 12.98 -29.11 -11.76
N ALA A 310 12.85 -27.82 -11.47
CA ALA A 310 13.42 -27.26 -10.26
C ALA A 310 12.71 -27.80 -9.02
N SER A 311 13.50 -28.31 -8.08
CA SER A 311 13.02 -28.55 -6.72
C SER A 311 12.57 -27.23 -6.09
N THR A 312 11.69 -27.30 -5.10
CA THR A 312 11.25 -26.09 -4.39
C THR A 312 12.42 -25.33 -3.75
N GLU A 313 13.46 -26.03 -3.30
CA GLU A 313 14.68 -25.44 -2.74
C GLU A 313 15.42 -24.60 -3.80
N GLN A 314 15.59 -25.14 -5.00
CA GLN A 314 16.23 -24.45 -6.12
C GLN A 314 15.41 -23.22 -6.56
N LEU A 315 14.08 -23.35 -6.66
CA LEU A 315 13.20 -22.21 -6.97
C LEU A 315 13.30 -21.12 -5.91
N THR A 316 13.35 -21.50 -4.63
CA THR A 316 13.50 -20.55 -3.53
C THR A 316 14.83 -19.81 -3.60
N LYS A 317 15.92 -20.51 -3.89
CA LYS A 317 17.25 -19.92 -4.12
C LYS A 317 17.24 -18.95 -5.30
N LEU A 318 16.68 -19.35 -6.44
CA LEU A 318 16.59 -18.50 -7.64
C LEU A 318 15.75 -17.24 -7.39
N VAL A 319 14.60 -17.38 -6.73
CA VAL A 319 13.76 -16.24 -6.36
C VAL A 319 14.50 -15.29 -5.42
N LYS A 320 15.28 -15.78 -4.46
CA LYS A 320 16.12 -14.94 -3.60
C LYS A 320 17.20 -14.20 -4.40
N LEU A 321 17.79 -14.83 -5.43
CA LEU A 321 18.79 -14.20 -6.29
C LEU A 321 18.17 -13.12 -7.18
N CYS A 322 17.04 -13.43 -7.83
CA CYS A 322 16.43 -12.56 -8.83
C CYS A 322 15.56 -11.45 -8.25
N TYR A 323 14.98 -11.66 -7.06
CA TYR A 323 14.20 -10.66 -6.35
C TYR A 323 14.84 -10.28 -5.01
N ALA A 324 16.17 -10.15 -4.99
CA ALA A 324 17.00 -9.96 -3.78
C ALA A 324 16.65 -8.71 -2.93
N SER A 325 15.73 -7.84 -3.36
CA SER A 325 15.16 -6.83 -2.48
C SER A 325 13.83 -6.28 -3.00
N PRO A 326 12.67 -6.77 -2.56
CA PRO A 326 11.39 -6.14 -2.89
C PRO A 326 11.23 -4.75 -2.22
N LEU A 327 12.24 -4.26 -1.48
CA LEU A 327 12.20 -2.98 -0.76
C LEU A 327 12.30 -1.74 -1.66
N LYS A 328 12.65 -1.87 -2.95
CA LYS A 328 12.68 -0.76 -3.91
C LYS A 328 11.67 -0.93 -5.04
N GLY A 329 10.40 -0.77 -4.69
CA GLY A 329 9.34 -0.60 -5.70
C GLY A 329 8.71 -1.92 -6.15
N ILE A 330 7.96 -2.54 -5.24
CA ILE A 330 6.99 -3.65 -5.50
C ILE A 330 6.07 -3.34 -6.71
N GLN A 331 6.01 -2.07 -7.10
CA GLN A 331 5.25 -1.56 -8.22
C GLN A 331 5.57 -2.21 -9.57
N ARG A 332 6.68 -2.94 -9.69
CA ARG A 332 7.07 -3.60 -10.95
C ARG A 332 7.08 -5.12 -10.90
N HIS A 333 6.74 -5.73 -9.76
CA HIS A 333 6.85 -7.17 -9.57
C HIS A 333 5.46 -7.80 -9.41
N PHE A 334 4.68 -7.74 -10.47
CA PHE A 334 3.33 -8.29 -10.54
C PHE A 334 3.36 -9.82 -10.42
N VAL A 335 4.32 -10.48 -11.06
CA VAL A 335 4.37 -11.95 -11.09
C VAL A 335 4.95 -12.55 -9.82
N TYR A 336 5.94 -11.89 -9.21
CA TYR A 336 6.62 -12.35 -7.99
C TYR A 336 5.65 -12.62 -6.84
N ARG A 337 4.67 -11.73 -6.62
CA ARG A 337 3.70 -11.86 -5.51
C ARG A 337 2.79 -13.08 -5.64
N SER A 338 2.69 -13.65 -6.83
CA SER A 338 1.91 -14.85 -7.14
C SER A 338 2.74 -16.14 -7.17
N MET A 339 4.06 -16.06 -6.98
CA MET A 339 4.92 -17.25 -6.85
C MET A 339 4.82 -17.83 -5.43
N PHE A 340 3.77 -18.60 -5.12
CA PHE A 340 3.49 -19.01 -3.74
C PHE A 340 4.47 -20.06 -3.18
N ALA A 341 4.92 -21.03 -3.98
CA ALA A 341 5.84 -22.07 -3.51
C ALA A 341 7.12 -21.53 -2.84
N PRO A 342 7.90 -20.62 -3.48
CA PRO A 342 9.09 -20.03 -2.86
C PRO A 342 8.74 -19.13 -1.67
N GLN A 343 7.57 -18.50 -1.65
CA GLN A 343 7.12 -17.70 -0.50
C GLN A 343 6.86 -18.58 0.73
N ILE A 344 6.12 -19.69 0.55
CA ILE A 344 5.81 -20.64 1.61
C ILE A 344 7.09 -21.29 2.14
N ARG A 345 7.98 -21.77 1.25
CA ARG A 345 9.23 -22.40 1.69
C ARG A 345 10.13 -21.46 2.46
N ARG A 346 10.24 -20.19 2.06
CA ARG A 346 10.98 -19.21 2.86
C ARG A 346 10.43 -19.04 4.26
N CYS A 347 9.13 -19.18 4.46
CA CYS A 347 8.56 -19.14 5.79
C CYS A 347 8.97 -20.36 6.62
N ILE A 348 8.99 -21.55 6.01
CA ILE A 348 9.46 -22.77 6.67
C ILE A 348 10.96 -22.70 6.99
N GLU A 349 11.79 -22.31 6.02
CA GLU A 349 13.23 -22.06 6.22
C GLU A 349 13.49 -20.97 7.26
N GLY A 350 12.56 -20.01 7.38
CA GLY A 350 12.58 -18.98 8.39
C GLY A 350 12.29 -19.49 9.81
N GLY A 351 11.91 -20.75 9.98
CA GLY A 351 11.61 -21.35 11.28
C GLY A 351 10.11 -21.40 11.60
N ILE A 352 9.22 -21.13 10.63
CA ILE A 352 7.80 -21.41 10.83
C ILE A 352 7.54 -22.91 10.68
N GLU A 353 6.97 -23.52 11.71
CA GLU A 353 6.59 -24.93 11.68
C GLU A 353 5.43 -25.15 10.71
N GLU A 354 5.49 -26.20 9.89
CA GLU A 354 4.51 -26.46 8.84
C GLU A 354 3.09 -26.66 9.38
N ASP A 355 2.92 -27.23 10.58
CA ASP A 355 1.62 -27.43 11.24
C ASP A 355 1.07 -26.15 11.88
N LYS A 356 1.88 -25.09 12.02
CA LYS A 356 1.44 -23.72 12.37
C LYS A 356 1.00 -22.92 11.15
N VAL A 357 0.94 -23.53 9.95
CA VAL A 357 0.48 -22.89 8.71
C VAL A 357 -0.80 -23.55 8.19
N TYR A 358 -1.83 -22.73 7.96
CA TYR A 358 -3.08 -23.14 7.31
C TYR A 358 -3.20 -22.49 5.94
N ILE A 359 -3.44 -23.31 4.92
CA ILE A 359 -3.59 -22.90 3.53
C ILE A 359 -5.07 -22.82 3.18
N VAL A 360 -5.51 -21.63 2.76
CA VAL A 360 -6.87 -21.37 2.29
C VAL A 360 -6.84 -21.22 0.77
N ASP A 361 -7.65 -22.00 0.07
CA ASP A 361 -7.97 -21.73 -1.34
C ASP A 361 -9.05 -20.63 -1.45
N ASP A 362 -8.80 -19.61 -2.28
CA ASP A 362 -9.71 -18.48 -2.45
C ASP A 362 -11.05 -18.88 -3.07
N GLU A 363 -11.08 -19.85 -4.00
CA GLU A 363 -12.33 -20.33 -4.58
C GLU A 363 -13.11 -21.17 -3.57
N GLU A 364 -12.44 -22.05 -2.82
CA GLU A 364 -13.10 -22.78 -1.74
C GLU A 364 -13.69 -21.83 -0.69
N PHE A 365 -12.97 -20.76 -0.35
CA PHE A 365 -13.48 -19.74 0.57
C PHE A 365 -14.68 -18.96 0.00
N LYS A 366 -14.72 -18.68 -1.30
CA LYS A 366 -15.88 -18.03 -1.94
C LYS A 366 -17.09 -18.94 -1.99
N ASP A 367 -16.88 -20.21 -2.34
CA ASP A 367 -17.95 -21.18 -2.53
C ASP A 367 -18.49 -21.70 -1.19
N ASN A 368 -17.62 -21.86 -0.19
CA ASN A 368 -17.93 -22.47 1.10
C ASN A 368 -17.37 -21.68 2.29
N PRO A 369 -17.68 -20.38 2.43
CA PRO A 369 -17.06 -19.52 3.44
C PRO A 369 -17.28 -20.01 4.86
N SER A 370 -18.47 -20.54 5.21
CA SER A 370 -18.74 -21.05 6.56
C SER A 370 -17.85 -22.23 6.93
N LYS A 371 -17.71 -23.21 6.01
CA LYS A 371 -16.86 -24.39 6.20
C LYS A 371 -15.41 -23.97 6.46
N VAL A 372 -14.86 -23.12 5.60
CA VAL A 372 -13.46 -22.66 5.73
C VAL A 372 -13.26 -21.88 7.03
N MET A 373 -14.25 -21.08 7.45
CA MET A 373 -14.15 -20.35 8.72
C MET A 373 -14.21 -21.26 9.94
N ASP A 374 -15.04 -22.31 9.93
CA ASP A 374 -15.09 -23.31 11.00
C ASP A 374 -13.72 -24.02 11.15
N GLU A 375 -13.10 -24.38 10.03
CA GLU A 375 -11.75 -24.98 10.03
C GLU A 375 -10.68 -24.00 10.53
N ILE A 376 -10.80 -22.72 10.20
CA ILE A 376 -9.91 -21.68 10.74
C ILE A 376 -10.12 -21.52 12.25
N HIS A 377 -11.35 -21.57 12.77
CA HIS A 377 -11.62 -21.49 14.20
C HIS A 377 -10.96 -22.62 14.97
N GLU A 378 -11.12 -23.85 14.48
CA GLU A 378 -10.42 -25.02 15.03
C GLU A 378 -8.91 -24.83 15.01
N PHE A 379 -8.36 -24.39 13.86
CA PHE A 379 -6.92 -24.19 13.68
C PHE A 379 -6.31 -23.14 14.62
N VAL A 380 -7.01 -22.03 14.84
CA VAL A 380 -6.54 -20.95 15.74
C VAL A 380 -6.96 -21.16 17.20
N GLY A 381 -7.78 -22.17 17.49
CA GLY A 381 -8.20 -22.53 18.83
C GLY A 381 -9.24 -21.60 19.44
N VAL A 382 -10.15 -21.04 18.63
CA VAL A 382 -11.30 -20.27 19.11
C VAL A 382 -12.59 -21.04 18.94
N LYS A 383 -13.64 -20.66 19.67
CA LYS A 383 -14.95 -21.32 19.53
C LYS A 383 -15.55 -21.10 18.14
N PRO A 384 -16.35 -22.06 17.62
CA PRO A 384 -17.12 -21.83 16.40
C PRO A 384 -18.01 -20.59 16.52
N PHE A 385 -18.11 -19.82 15.44
CA PHE A 385 -18.91 -18.60 15.37
C PHE A 385 -19.62 -18.48 14.02
N THR A 386 -20.93 -18.24 14.06
CA THR A 386 -21.73 -18.07 12.85
C THR A 386 -21.63 -16.63 12.36
N TYR A 387 -21.17 -16.49 11.11
CA TYR A 387 -21.10 -15.22 10.42
C TYR A 387 -22.35 -14.96 9.60
N ASP A 388 -22.76 -13.69 9.51
CA ASP A 388 -23.68 -13.27 8.46
C ASP A 388 -22.91 -13.15 7.14
N MET A 389 -22.82 -14.27 6.42
CA MET A 389 -22.14 -14.39 5.14
C MET A 389 -23.03 -13.98 3.95
N ALA A 390 -24.28 -13.57 4.19
CA ALA A 390 -25.29 -13.36 3.15
C ALA A 390 -25.20 -11.99 2.45
N GLY A 391 -24.20 -11.17 2.80
CA GLY A 391 -24.01 -9.85 2.20
C GLY A 391 -23.66 -9.92 0.72
N ASN A 392 -24.27 -9.05 -0.08
CA ASN A 392 -23.76 -8.76 -1.41
C ASN A 392 -22.36 -8.09 -1.31
N ASN A 393 -21.66 -7.89 -2.44
CA ASN A 393 -20.35 -7.23 -2.42
C ASN A 393 -20.37 -5.83 -1.77
N GLU A 394 -21.51 -5.13 -1.82
CA GLU A 394 -21.66 -3.80 -1.23
C GLU A 394 -21.65 -3.86 0.29
N ASP A 395 -22.29 -4.87 0.89
CA ASP A 395 -22.26 -5.09 2.33
C ASP A 395 -20.86 -5.44 2.81
N ILE A 396 -20.15 -6.33 2.09
CA ILE A 396 -18.77 -6.67 2.43
C ILE A 396 -17.87 -5.44 2.35
N GLU A 397 -18.04 -4.62 1.31
CA GLU A 397 -17.29 -3.38 1.14
C GLU A 397 -17.60 -2.34 2.22
N ARG A 398 -18.87 -2.21 2.61
CA ARG A 398 -19.30 -1.35 3.72
C ARG A 398 -18.63 -1.78 5.03
N VAL A 399 -18.76 -3.04 5.42
CA VAL A 399 -18.15 -3.56 6.65
C VAL A 399 -16.62 -3.44 6.60
N PHE A 400 -16.02 -3.68 5.43
CA PHE A 400 -14.57 -3.49 5.25
C PHE A 400 -14.15 -2.02 5.43
N ASN A 401 -14.91 -1.08 4.87
CA ASN A 401 -14.64 0.36 4.96
C ASN A 401 -14.89 0.90 6.37
N GLU A 402 -15.86 0.34 7.11
CA GLU A 402 -16.06 0.63 8.53
C GLU A 402 -14.85 0.15 9.35
N ALA A 403 -14.36 -1.07 9.09
CA ALA A 403 -13.19 -1.62 9.79
C ALA A 403 -11.87 -0.93 9.42
N PHE A 404 -11.70 -0.54 8.16
CA PHE A 404 -10.45 -0.01 7.61
C PHE A 404 -10.66 1.20 6.68
N PRO A 405 -11.19 2.34 7.20
CA PRO A 405 -11.68 3.46 6.38
C PRO A 405 -10.61 4.15 5.51
N LYS A 406 -9.33 3.93 5.83
CA LYS A 406 -8.20 4.51 5.09
C LYS A 406 -7.53 3.53 4.13
N PHE A 407 -7.87 2.24 4.19
CA PHE A 407 -7.14 1.22 3.45
C PHE A 407 -7.34 1.37 1.95
N GLN A 408 -8.58 1.40 1.49
CA GLN A 408 -8.89 1.54 0.06
C GLN A 408 -8.27 2.81 -0.53
N LEU A 409 -8.34 3.93 0.20
CA LEU A 409 -7.75 5.21 -0.19
C LEU A 409 -6.22 5.18 -0.31
N ILE A 410 -5.54 4.38 0.51
CA ILE A 410 -4.07 4.32 0.52
C ILE A 410 -3.57 3.35 -0.55
N THR A 411 -4.26 2.23 -0.74
CA THR A 411 -3.79 1.11 -1.56
C THR A 411 -4.40 1.07 -2.95
N GLY A 412 -5.55 1.72 -3.18
CA GLY A 412 -6.34 1.53 -4.39
C GLY A 412 -7.07 0.18 -4.41
N TRP A 413 -7.17 -0.52 -3.29
CA TRP A 413 -7.91 -1.78 -3.21
C TRP A 413 -9.43 -1.54 -3.22
N ARG A 414 -10.14 -2.33 -4.03
CA ARG A 414 -11.61 -2.39 -4.10
C ARG A 414 -12.02 -3.85 -4.20
N LEU A 415 -13.21 -4.19 -3.71
CA LEU A 415 -13.74 -5.54 -3.82
C LEU A 415 -14.26 -5.79 -5.25
N ASP A 416 -14.92 -4.81 -5.85
CA ASP A 416 -15.42 -4.83 -7.21
C ASP A 416 -14.33 -4.39 -8.20
N GLY A 417 -13.47 -5.33 -8.58
CA GLY A 417 -12.45 -5.09 -9.60
C GLY A 417 -12.98 -4.89 -11.03
N LYS A 418 -14.21 -4.38 -11.22
CA LYS A 418 -14.81 -4.09 -12.53
C LYS A 418 -13.98 -3.00 -13.23
N GLY A 419 -13.76 -3.16 -14.55
CA GLY A 419 -13.22 -2.08 -15.38
C GLY A 419 -12.07 -2.46 -16.31
N LEU A 420 -11.36 -3.56 -16.07
CA LEU A 420 -10.34 -4.06 -17.00
C LEU A 420 -10.21 -5.59 -16.90
N GLU A 421 -10.54 -6.27 -18.00
CA GLU A 421 -10.26 -7.69 -18.18
C GLU A 421 -8.84 -7.86 -18.73
N MET A 422 -8.17 -8.94 -18.31
CA MET A 422 -6.85 -9.26 -18.84
C MET A 422 -7.00 -9.72 -20.29
N PRO A 423 -6.27 -9.11 -21.25
CA PRO A 423 -6.25 -9.58 -22.63
C PRO A 423 -5.98 -11.09 -22.70
N ALA A 424 -6.72 -11.82 -23.54
CA ALA A 424 -6.66 -13.29 -23.55
C ALA A 424 -5.25 -13.84 -23.84
N ASP A 425 -4.53 -13.21 -24.76
CA ASP A 425 -3.15 -13.59 -25.10
C ASP A 425 -2.19 -13.32 -23.93
N LEU A 426 -2.37 -12.19 -23.24
CA LEU A 426 -1.61 -11.88 -22.03
C LEU A 426 -1.92 -12.89 -20.92
N LYS A 427 -3.19 -13.22 -20.70
CA LYS A 427 -3.62 -14.22 -19.72
C LYS A 427 -2.95 -15.56 -19.97
N LYS A 428 -2.94 -16.03 -21.21
CA LYS A 428 -2.27 -17.27 -21.60
C LYS A 428 -0.77 -17.24 -21.29
N LYS A 429 -0.07 -16.16 -21.67
CA LYS A 429 1.38 -15.99 -21.38
C LYS A 429 1.67 -16.04 -19.87
N VAL A 430 0.88 -15.32 -19.08
CA VAL A 430 1.04 -15.28 -17.61
C VAL A 430 0.72 -16.63 -16.97
N GLN A 431 -0.30 -17.35 -17.46
CA GLN A 431 -0.61 -18.71 -17.02
C GLN A 431 0.55 -19.67 -17.31
N GLU A 432 1.09 -19.65 -18.54
CA GLU A 432 2.24 -20.46 -18.94
C GLU A 432 3.46 -20.20 -18.05
N PHE A 433 3.71 -18.93 -17.70
CA PHE A 433 4.75 -18.54 -16.76
C PHE A 433 4.60 -19.18 -15.37
N PHE A 434 3.37 -19.29 -14.85
CA PHE A 434 3.13 -19.83 -13.51
C PHE A 434 3.11 -21.35 -13.41
N VAL A 435 3.00 -22.10 -14.52
CA VAL A 435 2.97 -23.58 -14.53
C VAL A 435 4.06 -24.22 -13.64
N PRO A 436 5.36 -23.91 -13.79
CA PRO A 436 6.41 -24.51 -12.96
C PRO A 436 6.27 -24.18 -11.47
N PHE A 437 5.83 -22.96 -11.14
CA PHE A 437 5.62 -22.55 -9.75
C PHE A 437 4.39 -23.22 -9.12
N ASN A 438 3.32 -23.44 -9.89
CA ASN A 438 2.12 -24.14 -9.45
C ASN A 438 2.39 -25.62 -9.17
N LYS A 439 3.18 -26.27 -10.04
CA LYS A 439 3.65 -27.63 -9.79
C LYS A 439 4.46 -27.71 -8.49
N ALA A 440 5.45 -26.83 -8.32
CA ALA A 440 6.25 -26.77 -7.10
C ALA A 440 5.42 -26.45 -5.85
N LEU A 441 4.36 -25.65 -5.99
CA LEU A 441 3.41 -25.37 -4.90
C LEU A 441 2.71 -26.65 -4.46
N VAL A 442 2.13 -27.40 -5.40
CA VAL A 442 1.45 -28.68 -5.09
C VAL A 442 2.39 -29.67 -4.43
N ASP A 443 3.62 -29.80 -4.94
CA ASP A 443 4.63 -30.68 -4.33
C ASP A 443 4.98 -30.25 -2.90
N THR A 444 5.11 -28.94 -2.67
CA THR A 444 5.34 -28.36 -1.34
C THR A 444 4.19 -28.67 -0.39
N LEU A 445 2.94 -28.43 -0.81
CA LEU A 445 1.77 -28.62 0.03
C LEU A 445 1.50 -30.08 0.37
N LYS A 446 1.73 -30.99 -0.58
CA LYS A 446 1.54 -32.44 -0.40
C LYS A 446 2.61 -33.08 0.49
N SER A 447 3.86 -32.64 0.35
CA SER A 447 4.97 -33.19 1.14
C SER A 447 4.99 -32.67 2.59
N GLY A 448 4.44 -31.49 2.84
CA GLY A 448 4.46 -30.86 4.15
C GLY A 448 3.25 -31.17 5.05
N LYS A 449 3.40 -30.81 6.33
CA LYS A 449 2.40 -31.00 7.40
C LYS A 449 1.39 -29.85 7.52
N PHE A 450 1.30 -28.99 6.49
CA PHE A 450 0.34 -27.90 6.40
C PHE A 450 -1.10 -28.33 6.71
N LYS A 451 -1.90 -27.45 7.30
CA LYS A 451 -3.36 -27.61 7.45
C LYS A 451 -4.09 -26.96 6.26
N GLY A 452 -5.36 -27.32 6.06
CA GLY A 452 -6.19 -26.79 4.97
C GLY A 452 -5.89 -27.42 3.60
N THR A 453 -5.98 -26.62 2.54
CA THR A 453 -5.94 -27.09 1.15
C THR A 453 -4.58 -27.70 0.77
N LYS A 454 -4.61 -28.89 0.18
CA LYS A 454 -3.41 -29.61 -0.32
C LYS A 454 -3.21 -29.53 -1.83
N SER A 455 -4.25 -29.18 -2.56
CA SER A 455 -4.25 -28.96 -4.01
C SER A 455 -5.19 -27.80 -4.31
N PRO A 456 -4.66 -26.59 -4.51
CA PRO A 456 -5.49 -25.44 -4.84
C PRO A 456 -6.27 -25.67 -6.15
N SER A 457 -7.46 -25.07 -6.25
CA SER A 457 -8.42 -25.22 -7.35
C SER A 457 -7.90 -24.74 -8.71
N PHE A 458 -6.92 -23.84 -8.71
CA PHE A 458 -6.30 -23.27 -9.91
C PHE A 458 -5.15 -24.12 -10.49
N VAL A 459 -4.77 -25.21 -9.81
CA VAL A 459 -3.73 -26.15 -10.29
C VAL A 459 -4.38 -27.40 -10.84
#